data_AF-A0A6P8YHX9-F1
#
_entry.id   AF-A0A6P8YHX9-F1
#
_cell.length_a   1.000
_cell.length_b   1.000
_cell.length_c   1.000
_cell.angle_alpha   90.00
_cell.angle_beta   90.00
_cell.angle_gamma   90.00
#
_symmetry.space_group_name_H-M   'P 1'
#
loop_
_entity.id
_entity.type
_entity.pdbx_description
1 polymer ?
#
loop_
_entity_poly.entity_id
_entity_poly.type
_entity_poly.pdbx_seq_one_letter_code
_entity_poly.pdbx_strand_id
1 'polypeptide(L)'
;MGKLWSILGKLVGSNNPPFITAIYCGSEDLTDVDLYLGDFVLEVHDLQQNGYECNGQVHNVGLRHFILDAPARSFVKCCIGHGGYGACEKCTVVGVYEDGRFNYSHLGADCRPRTDESYANQEDRPHHTGISPLQLLRIGLVSLFRLDTLHLVYKRVLLRYLEALVSWEGYWNPNADTVNAISTRMLALIPSCPWGFKVVRQVR
;
A
#
# COMPACT_ATOMS: atom_id res chain seq x y z
N MET A 1 -9.25 -22.74 1.72
CA MET A 1 -7.86 -22.28 1.91
C MET A 1 -7.94 -21.04 2.78
N GLY A 2 -7.37 -21.06 3.99
CA GLY A 2 -7.51 -19.95 4.95
C GLY A 2 -6.78 -18.70 4.47
N LYS A 3 -7.28 -17.53 4.90
CA LYS A 3 -6.65 -16.23 4.70
C LYS A 3 -5.78 -15.89 5.90
N LEU A 4 -4.60 -15.37 5.62
CA LEU A 4 -3.60 -14.96 6.60
C LEU A 4 -3.31 -13.48 6.42
N TRP A 5 -3.53 -12.70 7.46
CA TRP A 5 -3.22 -11.27 7.49
C TRP A 5 -2.33 -11.00 8.69
N SER A 6 -1.09 -10.58 8.44
CA SER A 6 -0.14 -10.27 9.51
C SER A 6 0.10 -8.77 9.63
N ILE A 7 0.22 -8.31 10.87
CA ILE A 7 0.76 -6.99 11.19
C ILE A 7 2.22 -7.22 11.57
N LEU A 8 3.12 -6.60 10.81
CA LEU A 8 4.55 -6.68 11.04
C LEU A 8 5.06 -5.33 11.56
N GLY A 9 5.87 -5.39 12.62
CA GLY A 9 6.57 -4.24 13.19
C GLY A 9 8.02 -4.19 12.75
N LYS A 10 8.57 -2.97 12.63
CA LYS A 10 10.02 -2.74 12.53
C LYS A 10 10.39 -1.47 13.28
N LEU A 11 11.36 -1.60 14.19
CA LEU A 11 11.95 -0.47 14.87
C LEU A 11 12.83 0.32 13.90
N VAL A 12 12.68 1.64 13.95
CA VAL A 12 13.37 2.53 13.02
C VAL A 12 14.74 2.89 13.59
N GLY A 13 15.78 2.80 12.77
CA GLY A 13 17.16 3.07 13.20
C GLY A 13 17.87 1.86 13.79
N SER A 14 17.19 0.71 13.91
CA SER A 14 17.79 -0.56 14.30
C SER A 14 17.95 -1.52 13.12
N ASN A 15 18.86 -2.47 13.29
CA ASN A 15 19.14 -3.53 12.32
C ASN A 15 18.22 -4.76 12.49
N ASN A 16 17.18 -4.66 13.33
CA ASN A 16 16.29 -5.78 13.54
C ASN A 16 15.51 -6.11 12.24
N PRO A 17 15.30 -7.40 11.95
CA PRO A 17 14.35 -7.78 10.92
C PRO A 17 12.92 -7.37 11.34
N PRO A 18 12.00 -7.20 10.38
CA PRO A 18 10.58 -7.10 10.72
C PRO A 18 10.15 -8.27 11.60
N PHE A 19 9.38 -7.98 12.63
CA PHE A 19 8.85 -8.97 13.57
C PHE A 19 7.32 -8.98 13.52
N ILE A 20 6.73 -10.09 13.95
CA ILE A 20 5.28 -10.23 13.99
C ILE A 20 4.76 -9.49 15.21
N THR A 21 3.78 -8.60 15.00
CA THR A 21 3.03 -7.93 16.07
C THR A 21 1.68 -8.62 16.26
N ALA A 22 0.97 -8.94 15.18
CA ALA A 22 -0.29 -9.66 15.23
C ALA A 22 -0.48 -10.54 13.99
N ILE A 23 -1.28 -11.60 14.12
CA ILE A 23 -1.70 -12.46 13.01
C ILE A 23 -3.20 -12.70 13.12
N TYR A 24 -3.92 -12.41 12.05
CA TYR A 24 -5.24 -12.95 11.80
C TYR A 24 -5.14 -14.16 10.87
N CYS A 25 -5.81 -15.25 11.25
CA CYS A 25 -5.93 -16.46 10.45
C CYS A 25 -7.40 -16.92 10.48
N GLY A 26 -8.06 -16.92 9.33
CA GLY A 26 -9.48 -17.25 9.24
C GLY A 26 -9.86 -17.90 7.92
N SER A 27 -11.01 -18.56 7.88
CA SER A 27 -11.56 -19.13 6.63
C SER A 27 -12.27 -18.08 5.77
N GLU A 28 -12.64 -16.96 6.35
CA GLU A 28 -13.42 -15.90 5.71
C GLU A 28 -12.60 -14.64 5.43
N ASP A 29 -13.18 -13.78 4.60
CA ASP A 29 -12.61 -12.47 4.29
C ASP A 29 -12.78 -11.55 5.49
N LEU A 30 -11.69 -10.83 5.83
CA LEU A 30 -11.78 -9.72 6.76
C LEU A 30 -12.69 -8.65 6.15
N THR A 31 -13.90 -8.56 6.70
CA THR A 31 -14.90 -7.54 6.34
C THR A 31 -14.98 -6.46 7.42
N ASP A 32 -14.63 -6.81 8.65
CA ASP A 32 -14.62 -5.93 9.81
C ASP A 32 -13.19 -5.48 10.13
N VAL A 33 -12.92 -4.19 9.93
CA VAL A 33 -11.63 -3.57 10.21
C VAL A 33 -11.37 -3.38 11.70
N ASP A 34 -12.42 -3.17 12.49
CA ASP A 34 -12.34 -3.04 13.94
C ASP A 34 -11.94 -4.36 14.58
N LEU A 35 -12.50 -5.48 14.10
CA LEU A 35 -12.08 -6.81 14.53
C LEU A 35 -10.60 -7.09 14.22
N TYR A 36 -10.10 -6.57 13.10
CA TYR A 36 -8.71 -6.79 12.68
C TYR A 36 -7.70 -5.89 13.39
N LEU A 37 -8.04 -4.61 13.60
CA LEU A 37 -7.11 -3.60 14.12
C LEU A 37 -7.39 -3.18 15.56
N GLY A 38 -8.50 -3.57 16.17
CA GLY A 38 -8.96 -3.08 17.47
C GLY A 38 -7.89 -3.19 18.56
N ASP A 39 -7.38 -4.41 18.78
CA ASP A 39 -6.34 -4.66 19.79
C ASP A 39 -5.06 -3.87 19.48
N PHE A 40 -4.63 -3.85 18.22
CA PHE A 40 -3.47 -3.08 17.78
C PHE A 40 -3.64 -1.57 18.05
N VAL A 41 -4.82 -1.02 17.75
CA VAL A 41 -5.13 0.40 17.97
C VAL A 41 -5.13 0.71 19.46
N LEU A 42 -5.74 -0.14 20.29
CA LEU A 42 -5.78 0.07 21.73
C LEU A 42 -4.39 0.02 22.37
N GLU A 43 -3.56 -0.95 21.98
CA GLU A 43 -2.17 -1.06 22.45
C GLU A 43 -1.33 0.14 22.02
N VAL A 44 -1.42 0.57 20.76
CA VAL A 44 -0.68 1.76 20.30
C VAL A 44 -1.18 3.02 21.00
N HIS A 45 -2.48 3.14 21.25
CA HIS A 45 -3.04 4.27 21.97
C HIS A 45 -2.48 4.34 23.41
N ASP A 46 -2.44 3.21 24.12
CA ASP A 46 -1.83 3.11 25.44
C ASP A 46 -0.35 3.51 25.41
N LEU A 47 0.42 2.96 24.46
CA LEU A 47 1.83 3.30 24.26
C LEU A 47 2.05 4.78 23.92
N GLN A 48 1.11 5.44 23.24
CA GLN A 48 1.16 6.88 22.97
C GLN A 48 0.93 7.73 24.23
N GLN A 49 0.06 7.27 25.15
CA GLN A 49 -0.26 8.00 26.39
C GLN A 49 0.76 7.75 27.50
N ASN A 50 1.17 6.49 27.67
CA ASN A 50 1.92 6.02 28.82
C ASN A 50 3.38 5.72 28.48
N GLY A 51 3.73 5.60 27.20
CA GLY A 51 5.05 5.15 26.76
C GLY A 51 5.28 3.66 27.04
N TYR A 52 6.51 3.21 26.82
CA TYR A 52 6.97 1.87 27.12
C TYR A 52 7.96 1.90 28.28
N GLU A 53 7.65 1.24 29.39
CA GLU A 53 8.56 1.15 30.54
C GLU A 53 9.56 -0.01 30.36
N CYS A 54 10.85 0.31 30.47
CA CYS A 54 11.92 -0.67 30.47
C CYS A 54 13.03 -0.24 31.44
N ASN A 55 13.45 -1.13 32.34
CA ASN A 55 14.49 -0.85 33.33
C ASN A 55 14.22 0.41 34.18
N GLY A 56 12.95 0.66 34.53
CA GLY A 56 12.54 1.84 35.29
C GLY A 56 12.57 3.16 34.52
N GLN A 57 12.79 3.12 33.19
CA GLN A 57 12.71 4.28 32.32
C GLN A 57 11.53 4.17 31.36
N VAL A 58 10.77 5.25 31.21
CA VAL A 58 9.67 5.34 30.24
C VAL A 58 10.19 5.89 28.92
N HIS A 59 9.90 5.18 27.83
CA HIS A 59 10.29 5.54 26.48
C HIS A 59 9.07 5.92 25.64
N ASN A 60 9.13 7.05 24.94
CA ASN A 60 8.07 7.46 24.03
C ASN A 60 8.05 6.56 22.80
N VAL A 61 6.88 6.03 22.47
CA VAL A 61 6.65 5.20 21.27
C VAL A 61 5.85 6.02 20.26
N GLY A 62 6.28 5.98 19.00
CA GLY A 62 5.61 6.67 17.90
C GLY A 62 5.59 5.83 16.63
N LEU A 63 4.46 5.86 15.93
CA LEU A 63 4.34 5.26 14.61
C LEU A 63 4.98 6.16 13.56
N ARG A 64 5.89 5.60 12.75
CA ARG A 64 6.54 6.35 11.67
C ARG A 64 5.78 6.23 10.37
N HIS A 65 5.60 5.02 9.85
CA HIS A 65 4.95 4.79 8.56
C HIS A 65 4.10 3.52 8.57
N PHE A 66 3.02 3.54 7.80
CA PHE A 66 2.31 2.35 7.35
C PHE A 66 2.73 2.02 5.92
N ILE A 67 3.13 0.77 5.69
CA ILE A 67 3.55 0.26 4.38
C ILE A 67 2.69 -0.96 4.09
N LEU A 68 1.66 -0.78 3.27
CA LEU A 68 0.80 -1.87 2.81
C LEU A 68 0.59 -1.78 1.31
N ASP A 69 0.11 -2.86 0.69
CA ASP A 69 -0.32 -2.85 -0.70
C ASP A 69 -1.69 -2.16 -0.86
N ALA A 70 -2.18 -2.02 -2.10
CA ALA A 70 -3.38 -1.22 -2.34
C ALA A 70 -4.66 -1.77 -1.65
N PRO A 71 -4.98 -3.08 -1.73
CA PRO A 71 -6.15 -3.63 -1.03
C PRO A 71 -6.06 -3.49 0.49
N ALA A 72 -4.91 -3.79 1.09
CA ALA A 72 -4.74 -3.67 2.53
C ALA A 72 -4.84 -2.21 2.99
N ARG A 73 -4.25 -1.25 2.24
CA ARG A 73 -4.42 0.19 2.54
C ARG A 73 -5.88 0.61 2.50
N SER A 74 -6.63 0.25 1.45
CA SER A 74 -8.05 0.62 1.36
C SER A 74 -8.88 0.05 2.50
N PHE A 75 -8.59 -1.18 2.90
CA PHE A 75 -9.27 -1.85 4.01
C PHE A 75 -9.01 -1.12 5.34
N VAL A 76 -7.75 -0.96 5.74
CA VAL A 76 -7.40 -0.35 7.04
C VAL A 76 -7.76 1.14 7.12
N LYS A 77 -7.76 1.85 5.98
CA LYS A 77 -8.11 3.26 5.91
C LYS A 77 -9.62 3.51 5.74
N CYS A 78 -10.41 2.48 5.48
CA CYS A 78 -11.82 2.59 5.12
C CYS A 78 -12.04 3.58 3.96
N CYS A 79 -11.25 3.40 2.89
CA CYS A 79 -11.37 4.20 1.67
C CYS A 79 -11.61 3.31 0.46
N ILE A 80 -12.07 3.92 -0.63
CA ILE A 80 -12.31 3.23 -1.89
C ILE A 80 -11.02 2.55 -2.36
N GLY A 81 -11.17 1.26 -2.72
CA GLY A 81 -10.09 0.45 -3.26
C GLY A 81 -9.70 0.85 -4.68
N HIS A 82 -8.52 0.38 -5.09
CA HIS A 82 -8.00 0.61 -6.43
C HIS A 82 -9.03 0.31 -7.54
N GLY A 83 -9.26 1.28 -8.43
CA GLY A 83 -10.20 1.15 -9.55
C GLY A 83 -11.57 1.78 -9.33
N GLY A 84 -11.85 2.34 -8.15
CA GLY A 84 -13.04 3.18 -7.95
C GLY A 84 -12.80 4.63 -8.38
N TYR A 85 -13.91 5.35 -8.62
CA TYR A 85 -13.91 6.77 -9.02
C TYR A 85 -13.12 7.66 -8.05
N GLY A 86 -13.33 7.52 -6.74
CA GLY A 86 -12.61 8.28 -5.72
C GLY A 86 -11.30 7.64 -5.23
N ALA A 87 -10.68 6.68 -5.94
CA ALA A 87 -9.68 5.81 -5.32
C ALA A 87 -8.26 6.38 -5.18
N CYS A 88 -7.93 7.52 -5.78
CA CYS A 88 -6.61 8.13 -5.56
C CYS A 88 -6.44 8.39 -4.06
N GLU A 89 -5.28 8.10 -3.48
CA GLU A 89 -5.04 8.30 -2.03
C GLU A 89 -4.40 9.64 -1.69
N LYS A 90 -3.91 10.38 -2.71
CA LYS A 90 -3.11 11.59 -2.54
C LYS A 90 -3.80 12.85 -2.99
N CYS A 91 -4.81 12.77 -3.85
CA CYS A 91 -5.59 13.91 -4.31
C CYS A 91 -7.02 13.54 -4.69
N THR A 92 -7.88 14.54 -4.75
CA THR A 92 -9.33 14.42 -5.03
C THR A 92 -9.67 14.15 -6.50
N VAL A 93 -8.71 13.65 -7.30
CA VAL A 93 -8.98 13.29 -8.70
C VAL A 93 -10.04 12.19 -8.78
N VAL A 94 -10.98 12.39 -9.69
CA VAL A 94 -12.02 11.41 -10.00
C VAL A 94 -11.57 10.58 -11.20
N GLY A 95 -11.55 9.26 -11.03
CA GLY A 95 -11.26 8.33 -12.11
C GLY A 95 -12.36 8.38 -13.18
N VAL A 96 -11.98 8.11 -14.43
CA VAL A 96 -12.90 8.09 -15.57
C VAL A 96 -12.69 6.83 -16.38
N TYR A 97 -13.74 6.41 -17.09
CA TYR A 97 -13.67 5.31 -18.04
C TYR A 97 -13.68 5.87 -19.46
N GLU A 98 -12.54 5.83 -20.12
CA GLU A 98 -12.33 6.37 -21.47
C GLU A 98 -11.62 5.30 -22.32
N ASP A 99 -12.05 5.14 -23.58
CA ASP A 99 -11.48 4.17 -24.52
C ASP A 99 -11.36 2.74 -23.96
N GLY A 100 -12.38 2.30 -23.22
CA GLY A 100 -12.40 0.96 -22.60
C GLY A 100 -11.45 0.81 -21.41
N ARG A 101 -10.88 1.90 -20.89
CA ARG A 101 -9.87 1.89 -19.82
C ARG A 101 -10.23 2.85 -18.71
N PHE A 102 -10.14 2.34 -17.47
CA PHE A 102 -10.25 3.17 -16.29
C PHE A 102 -8.93 3.89 -16.01
N ASN A 103 -8.96 5.21 -15.88
CA ASN A 103 -7.76 6.04 -15.71
C ASN A 103 -8.05 7.28 -14.83
N TYR A 104 -7.00 8.02 -14.47
CA TYR A 104 -7.08 9.26 -13.67
C TYR A 104 -6.38 10.42 -14.42
N SER A 105 -6.76 10.64 -15.68
CA SER A 105 -6.13 11.61 -16.59
C SER A 105 -6.49 13.07 -16.29
N HIS A 106 -7.67 13.32 -15.74
CA HIS A 106 -8.23 14.66 -15.55
C HIS A 106 -7.73 15.37 -14.29
N LEU A 107 -6.45 15.73 -14.29
CA LEU A 107 -5.82 16.52 -13.22
C LEU A 107 -6.12 18.02 -13.43
N GLY A 108 -7.35 18.43 -13.11
CA GLY A 108 -7.81 19.83 -13.19
C GLY A 108 -7.55 20.64 -11.91
N ALA A 109 -7.94 21.93 -11.93
CA ALA A 109 -7.80 22.83 -10.77
C ALA A 109 -8.56 22.33 -9.50
N ASP A 110 -9.57 21.50 -9.69
CA ASP A 110 -10.36 20.89 -8.61
C ASP A 110 -9.69 19.64 -7.99
N CYS A 111 -8.59 19.15 -8.57
CA CYS A 111 -7.79 18.06 -8.05
C CYS A 111 -6.84 18.56 -6.95
N ARG A 112 -7.35 18.68 -5.74
CA ARG A 112 -6.59 19.16 -4.58
C ARG A 112 -5.82 18.01 -3.91
N PRO A 113 -4.59 18.25 -3.44
CA PRO A 113 -3.91 17.28 -2.57
C PRO A 113 -4.75 17.02 -1.32
N ARG A 114 -4.91 15.75 -0.94
CA ARG A 114 -5.50 15.42 0.35
C ARG A 114 -4.49 15.69 1.45
N THR A 115 -4.96 16.34 2.51
CA THR A 115 -4.23 16.54 3.76
C THR A 115 -4.74 15.58 4.83
N ASP A 116 -3.97 15.39 5.89
CA ASP A 116 -4.40 14.60 7.04
C ASP A 116 -5.72 15.15 7.64
N GLU A 117 -5.85 16.48 7.68
CA GLU A 117 -7.05 17.16 8.18
C GLU A 117 -8.27 16.93 7.27
N SER A 118 -8.12 17.10 5.95
CA SER A 118 -9.22 16.85 5.00
C SER A 118 -9.68 15.40 5.02
N TYR A 119 -8.77 14.45 5.28
CA TYR A 119 -9.08 13.03 5.38
C TYR A 119 -9.80 12.71 6.70
N ALA A 120 -9.34 13.28 7.81
CA ALA A 120 -9.97 13.11 9.11
C ALA A 120 -11.41 13.65 9.10
N ASN A 121 -11.62 14.81 8.46
CA ASN A 121 -12.93 15.44 8.31
C ASN A 121 -13.82 14.81 7.23
N GLN A 122 -13.31 13.81 6.49
CA GLN A 122 -13.98 13.14 5.37
C GLN A 122 -14.54 14.12 4.31
N GLU A 123 -13.78 15.18 3.99
CA GLU A 123 -14.22 16.24 3.06
C GLU A 123 -14.50 15.71 1.65
N ASP A 124 -13.73 14.70 1.21
CA ASP A 124 -13.92 14.02 -0.07
C ASP A 124 -14.77 12.76 0.09
N ARG A 125 -16.08 12.93 0.31
CA ARG A 125 -17.01 11.83 0.59
C ARG A 125 -16.89 10.62 -0.35
N PRO A 126 -16.78 10.80 -1.69
CA PRO A 126 -16.60 9.67 -2.61
C PRO A 126 -15.35 8.83 -2.35
N HIS A 127 -14.36 9.32 -1.61
CA HIS A 127 -13.17 8.54 -1.26
C HIS A 127 -13.41 7.58 -0.09
N HIS A 128 -14.35 7.88 0.81
CA HIS A 128 -14.50 7.19 2.08
C HIS A 128 -15.59 6.10 2.03
N THR A 129 -15.30 4.94 2.61
CA THR A 129 -16.28 3.84 2.78
C THR A 129 -16.71 3.67 4.24
N GLY A 130 -16.03 4.35 5.17
CA GLY A 130 -16.30 4.32 6.60
C GLY A 130 -15.29 5.15 7.37
N ILE A 131 -15.30 5.03 8.71
CA ILE A 131 -14.32 5.65 9.59
C ILE A 131 -13.28 4.59 9.97
N SER A 132 -12.00 4.90 9.75
CA SER A 132 -10.91 3.99 10.12
C SER A 132 -10.71 3.98 11.65
N PRO A 133 -10.55 2.80 12.28
CA PRO A 133 -10.20 2.70 13.70
C PRO A 133 -8.89 3.44 14.06
N LEU A 134 -8.00 3.57 13.07
CA LEU A 134 -6.73 4.30 13.22
C LEU A 134 -6.92 5.80 13.49
N GLN A 135 -8.11 6.37 13.24
CA GLN A 135 -8.40 7.77 13.60
C GLN A 135 -8.32 7.98 15.13
N LEU A 136 -8.56 6.94 15.95
CA LEU A 136 -8.43 7.04 17.41
C LEU A 136 -7.01 7.46 17.84
N LEU A 137 -6.00 7.05 17.08
CA LEU A 137 -4.58 7.35 17.35
C LEU A 137 -4.20 8.81 17.05
N ARG A 138 -5.11 9.60 16.45
CA ARG A 138 -4.88 10.99 16.02
C ARG A 138 -3.61 11.17 15.17
N ILE A 139 -3.36 10.20 14.30
CA ILE A 139 -2.23 10.19 13.37
C ILE A 139 -2.66 10.63 11.96
N GLY A 140 -1.68 11.07 11.16
CA GLY A 140 -1.92 11.43 9.77
C GLY A 140 -2.13 10.24 8.85
N LEU A 141 -3.39 9.93 8.48
CA LEU A 141 -3.73 8.82 7.59
C LEU A 141 -3.36 9.05 6.11
N VAL A 142 -2.95 10.28 5.75
CA VAL A 142 -2.39 10.58 4.42
C VAL A 142 -0.87 10.60 4.46
N SER A 143 -0.28 11.25 5.47
CA SER A 143 1.18 11.46 5.57
C SER A 143 1.95 10.22 6.03
N LEU A 144 1.43 9.45 7.00
CA LEU A 144 2.09 8.24 7.49
C LEU A 144 1.94 7.05 6.53
N PHE A 145 0.91 7.05 5.67
CA PHE A 145 0.69 5.99 4.69
C PHE A 145 1.58 6.21 3.46
N ARG A 146 2.61 5.37 3.35
CA ARG A 146 3.57 5.41 2.24
C ARG A 146 3.07 4.51 1.11
N LEU A 147 3.07 5.10 -0.08
CA LEU A 147 2.83 4.36 -1.31
C LEU A 147 4.11 3.60 -1.65
N ASP A 148 4.05 2.28 -1.54
CA ASP A 148 5.21 1.42 -1.74
C ASP A 148 5.56 1.29 -3.25
N THR A 149 6.79 1.69 -3.59
CA THR A 149 7.30 1.70 -4.97
C THR A 149 7.33 0.29 -5.58
N LEU A 150 7.61 -0.74 -4.78
CA LEU A 150 7.64 -2.12 -5.27
C LEU A 150 6.26 -2.55 -5.78
N HIS A 151 5.20 -2.28 -5.03
CA HIS A 151 3.83 -2.63 -5.44
C HIS A 151 3.28 -1.74 -6.57
N LEU A 152 3.62 -0.45 -6.55
CA LEU A 152 3.09 0.49 -7.54
C LEU A 152 3.84 0.46 -8.86
N VAL A 153 5.17 0.54 -8.83
CA VAL A 153 5.99 0.71 -10.03
C VAL A 153 6.47 -0.64 -10.51
N TYR A 154 7.24 -1.36 -9.69
CA TYR A 154 7.95 -2.56 -10.16
C TYR A 154 7.01 -3.73 -10.46
N LYS A 155 6.00 -3.98 -9.60
CA LYS A 155 5.06 -5.09 -9.79
C LYS A 155 3.97 -4.83 -10.82
N ARG A 156 3.51 -3.58 -10.96
CA ARG A 156 2.35 -3.25 -11.83
C ARG A 156 2.76 -2.56 -13.12
N VAL A 157 3.41 -1.40 -13.01
CA VAL A 157 3.70 -0.55 -14.17
C VAL A 157 4.83 -1.12 -15.02
N LEU A 158 5.95 -1.51 -14.41
CA LEU A 158 7.12 -1.99 -15.14
C LEU A 158 6.79 -3.26 -15.95
N LEU A 159 6.07 -4.22 -15.36
CA LEU A 159 5.68 -5.44 -16.07
C LEU A 159 4.79 -5.13 -17.29
N ARG A 160 3.75 -4.29 -17.11
CA ARG A 160 2.87 -3.88 -18.21
C ARG A 160 3.61 -3.11 -19.30
N TYR A 161 4.56 -2.27 -18.91
CA TYR A 161 5.41 -1.53 -19.84
C TYR A 161 6.30 -2.47 -20.66
N LEU A 162 6.94 -3.44 -20.02
CA LEU A 162 7.76 -4.44 -20.72
C LEU A 162 6.91 -5.32 -21.65
N GLU A 163 5.73 -5.77 -21.20
CA GLU A 163 4.76 -6.50 -22.04
C GLU A 163 4.37 -5.68 -23.27
N ALA A 164 4.06 -4.39 -23.09
CA ALA A 164 3.73 -3.49 -24.18
C ALA A 164 4.90 -3.27 -25.15
N LEU A 165 6.12 -3.12 -24.64
CA LEU A 165 7.32 -2.96 -25.47
C LEU A 165 7.60 -4.18 -26.35
N VAL A 166 7.51 -5.39 -25.78
CA VAL A 166 7.81 -6.62 -26.53
C VAL A 166 6.70 -6.99 -27.51
N SER A 167 5.45 -6.69 -27.17
CA SER A 167 4.31 -6.89 -28.07
C SER A 167 4.14 -5.79 -29.12
N TRP A 168 4.92 -4.71 -29.06
CA TRP A 168 4.80 -3.61 -30.02
C TRP A 168 5.30 -4.03 -31.40
N GLU A 169 4.44 -3.96 -32.40
CA GLU A 169 4.84 -4.11 -33.80
C GLU A 169 5.33 -2.76 -34.33
N GLY A 170 6.65 -2.53 -34.34
CA GLY A 170 7.25 -1.31 -34.87
C GLY A 170 8.70 -1.07 -34.46
N TYR A 171 9.22 0.12 -34.78
CA TYR A 171 10.64 0.49 -34.57
C TYR A 171 11.09 0.43 -33.10
N TRP A 172 10.15 0.55 -32.16
CA TRP A 172 10.41 0.51 -30.71
C TRP A 172 10.47 -0.91 -30.14
N ASN A 173 10.26 -1.95 -30.97
CA ASN A 173 10.35 -3.33 -30.52
C ASN A 173 11.81 -3.66 -30.17
N PRO A 174 12.11 -4.03 -28.91
CA PRO A 174 13.47 -4.40 -28.52
C PRO A 174 13.93 -5.64 -29.29
N ASN A 175 15.16 -5.61 -29.79
CA ASN A 175 15.76 -6.79 -30.40
C ASN A 175 15.92 -7.94 -29.38
N ALA A 176 16.11 -9.16 -29.88
CA ALA A 176 16.22 -10.35 -29.05
C ALA A 176 17.32 -10.24 -27.97
N ASP A 177 18.45 -9.60 -28.28
CA ASP A 177 19.55 -9.38 -27.33
C ASP A 177 19.13 -8.49 -26.16
N THR A 178 18.38 -7.42 -26.45
CA THR A 178 17.84 -6.50 -25.44
C THR A 178 16.82 -7.22 -24.56
N VAL A 179 15.93 -8.01 -25.15
CA VAL A 179 14.95 -8.83 -24.41
C VAL A 179 15.67 -9.83 -23.50
N ASN A 180 16.69 -10.53 -24.01
CA ASN A 180 17.49 -11.47 -23.24
C ASN A 180 18.26 -10.78 -22.10
N ALA A 181 18.82 -9.60 -22.34
CA ALA A 181 19.51 -8.83 -21.30
C ALA A 181 18.55 -8.38 -20.18
N ILE A 182 17.35 -7.91 -20.54
CA ILE A 182 16.29 -7.56 -19.56
C ILE A 182 15.88 -8.80 -18.77
N SER A 183 15.57 -9.91 -19.45
CA SER A 183 15.17 -11.18 -18.84
C SER A 183 16.21 -11.68 -17.86
N THR A 184 17.50 -11.65 -18.24
CA THR A 184 18.62 -12.06 -17.38
C THR A 184 18.70 -11.20 -16.11
N ARG A 185 18.57 -9.88 -16.24
CA ARG A 185 18.57 -8.96 -15.09
C ARG A 185 17.37 -9.19 -14.17
N MET A 186 16.19 -9.43 -14.71
CA MET A 186 15.00 -9.72 -13.90
C MET A 186 15.11 -11.05 -13.16
N LEU A 187 15.64 -12.10 -13.81
CA LEU A 187 15.90 -13.39 -13.17
C LEU A 187 16.94 -13.27 -12.04
N ALA A 188 17.97 -12.45 -12.23
CA ALA A 188 18.98 -12.18 -11.20
C ALA A 188 18.41 -11.49 -9.94
N LEU A 189 17.26 -10.81 -10.04
CA LEU A 189 16.58 -10.18 -8.91
C LEU A 189 15.67 -11.13 -8.12
N ILE A 190 15.31 -12.30 -8.69
CA ILE A 190 14.42 -13.27 -8.04
C ILE A 190 14.89 -13.72 -6.65
N PRO A 191 16.19 -13.99 -6.41
CA PRO A 191 16.67 -14.40 -5.08
C PRO A 191 16.46 -13.31 -4.02
N SER A 192 16.44 -12.04 -4.43
CA SER A 192 16.23 -10.88 -3.54
C SER A 192 14.76 -10.50 -3.37
N CYS A 193 13.84 -11.09 -4.15
CA CYS A 193 12.41 -10.83 -4.07
C CYS A 193 11.75 -11.68 -2.96
N PRO A 194 10.92 -11.09 -2.09
CA PRO A 194 10.15 -11.85 -1.11
C PRO A 194 9.26 -12.88 -1.82
N TRP A 195 8.96 -14.01 -1.18
CA TRP A 195 8.35 -15.18 -1.83
C TRP A 195 7.03 -14.87 -2.58
N GLY A 196 6.19 -13.96 -2.05
CA GLY A 196 4.97 -13.46 -2.71
C GLY A 196 5.16 -12.53 -3.91
N PHE A 197 6.41 -12.24 -4.28
CA PHE A 197 6.81 -11.38 -5.40
C PHE A 197 7.60 -12.15 -6.47
N LYS A 198 7.75 -13.48 -6.33
CA LYS A 198 8.40 -14.34 -7.31
C LYS A 198 7.52 -14.61 -8.55
N VAL A 199 6.78 -13.61 -9.01
CA VAL A 199 6.01 -13.65 -10.26
C VAL A 199 6.76 -12.79 -11.29
N VAL A 200 7.98 -13.17 -11.59
CA VAL A 200 8.66 -12.69 -12.80
C VAL A 200 8.36 -13.73 -13.86
N ARG A 201 7.42 -13.43 -14.76
CA ARG A 201 7.29 -14.21 -15.99
C ARG A 201 8.50 -13.86 -16.86
N GLN A 202 9.13 -14.89 -17.43
CA GLN A 202 10.08 -14.67 -18.50
C GLN A 202 9.38 -13.81 -19.55
N VAL A 203 9.99 -12.67 -19.90
CA VAL A 203 9.57 -11.92 -21.09
C VAL A 203 9.93 -12.84 -22.26
N ARG A 204 8.92 -13.45 -22.89
CA ARG A 204 9.05 -14.33 -24.04
C ARG A 204 8.62 -13.59 -25.29
#